data_AF-A0A940UF23-F1
#
_entry.id   AF-A0A940UF23-F1
#
_cell.length_a   1.000
_cell.length_b   1.000
_cell.length_c   1.000
_cell.angle_alpha   90.00
_cell.angle_beta   90.00
_cell.angle_gamma   90.00
#
_symmetry.space_group_name_H-M   'P 1'
#
loop_
_entity.id
_entity.type
_entity.pdbx_description
1 polymer ?
#
loop_
_entity_poly.entity_id
_entity_poly.type
_entity_poly.pdbx_seq_one_letter_code
_entity_poly.pdbx_strand_id
1 'polypeptide(L)'
;MIDGTLSFIRENSPRGSIVCFDYSSTFPGVDEAYGVKEGREFMKSHSPGERMEFSIERAKTGAFLSERGYTLTEHLTPEEIEKRFLTLKDGSSAGRITASICYARAMVA
;
A
#
# COMPACT_ATOMS: atom_id res chain seq x y z
N MET A 1 -2.35 9.26 -13.55
CA MET A 1 -1.82 7.88 -13.65
C MET A 1 -2.72 6.94 -12.86
N ILE A 2 -2.70 6.98 -11.52
CA ILE A 2 -3.50 6.06 -10.68
C ILE A 2 -5.02 6.12 -10.90
N ASP A 3 -5.60 7.31 -11.06
CA ASP A 3 -7.05 7.44 -11.28
C ASP A 3 -7.48 6.77 -12.58
N GLY A 4 -6.65 6.89 -13.63
CA GLY A 4 -6.86 6.22 -14.91
C GLY A 4 -6.77 4.70 -14.77
N THR A 5 -5.77 4.19 -14.04
CA THR A 5 -5.64 2.75 -13.77
C THR A 5 -6.84 2.21 -13.00
N LEU A 6 -7.26 2.88 -11.93
CA LEU A 6 -8.41 2.46 -11.12
C LEU A 6 -9.74 2.61 -11.88
N SER A 7 -9.90 3.64 -12.73
CA SER A 7 -11.08 3.77 -13.59
C SER A 7 -11.13 2.64 -14.62
N PHE A 8 -9.99 2.35 -15.27
CA PHE A 8 -9.88 1.28 -16.25
C PHE A 8 -10.23 -0.09 -15.65
N ILE A 9 -9.68 -0.42 -14.48
CA ILE A 9 -9.98 -1.68 -13.79
C ILE A 9 -11.49 -1.77 -13.49
N ARG A 10 -12.08 -0.70 -12.95
CA ARG A 10 -13.51 -0.63 -12.61
C ARG A 10 -14.39 -0.80 -13.85
N GLU A 11 -14.08 -0.12 -14.94
CA GLU A 11 -14.86 -0.13 -16.19
C GLU A 11 -14.81 -1.48 -16.90
N ASN A 12 -13.75 -2.26 -16.69
CA ASN A 12 -13.53 -3.55 -17.33
C ASN A 12 -13.72 -4.75 -16.40
N SER A 13 -14.23 -4.53 -15.18
CA SER A 13 -14.48 -5.58 -14.20
C SER A 13 -15.92 -5.55 -13.73
N PRO A 14 -16.63 -6.69 -13.71
CA PRO A 14 -17.97 -6.72 -13.14
C PRO A 14 -17.94 -6.39 -11.64
N ARG A 15 -19.06 -5.87 -11.14
CA ARG A 15 -19.28 -5.67 -9.71
C ARG A 15 -18.99 -6.94 -8.91
N GLY A 16 -18.30 -6.80 -7.79
CA GLY A 16 -17.82 -7.92 -6.97
C GLY A 16 -16.42 -8.42 -7.34
N SER A 17 -15.86 -7.99 -8.47
CA SER A 17 -14.45 -8.26 -8.78
C SER A 17 -13.51 -7.63 -7.74
N ILE A 18 -12.35 -8.24 -7.54
CA ILE A 18 -11.37 -7.84 -6.51
C ILE A 18 -10.07 -7.38 -7.17
N VAL A 19 -9.53 -6.28 -6.68
CA VAL A 19 -8.16 -5.83 -6.94
C VAL A 19 -7.37 -5.84 -5.63
N CYS A 20 -6.16 -6.40 -5.69
CA CYS A 20 -5.20 -6.38 -4.60
C CYS A 20 -3.97 -5.62 -5.06
N PHE A 21 -3.46 -4.72 -4.22
CA PHE A 21 -2.26 -3.95 -4.54
C PHE A 21 -1.51 -3.54 -3.27
N ASP A 22 -0.19 -3.42 -3.38
CA ASP A 22 0.62 -2.69 -2.43
C ASP A 22 0.70 -1.21 -2.81
N TYR A 23 0.96 -0.37 -1.81
CA TYR A 23 1.19 1.05 -2.04
C TYR A 23 2.05 1.66 -0.93
N SER A 24 2.71 2.77 -1.27
CA SER A 24 3.36 3.63 -0.26
C SER A 24 2.33 4.55 0.37
N SER A 25 2.23 4.49 1.69
CA SER A 25 1.36 5.32 2.51
C SER A 25 2.08 6.53 3.10
N THR A 26 1.35 7.63 3.30
CA THR A 26 1.81 8.78 4.08
C THR A 26 1.07 8.86 5.40
N PHE A 27 1.76 9.33 6.43
CA PHE A 27 1.25 9.55 7.79
C PHE A 27 2.21 10.50 8.54
N PRO A 28 1.79 11.13 9.65
CA PRO A 28 2.69 11.96 10.45
C PRO A 28 3.93 11.19 10.92
N GLY A 29 5.13 11.72 10.64
CA GLY A 29 6.40 11.08 11.00
C GLY A 29 6.85 9.95 10.07
N VAL A 30 6.28 9.86 8.86
CA VAL A 30 6.64 8.81 7.90
C VAL A 30 8.11 8.86 7.47
N ASP A 31 8.74 10.03 7.44
CA ASP A 31 10.11 10.18 6.96
C ASP A 31 11.15 9.63 7.95
N GLU A 32 10.81 9.62 9.24
CA GLU A 32 11.60 9.06 10.32
C GLU A 32 11.25 7.59 10.61
N ALA A 33 10.20 7.07 9.97
CA ALA A 33 9.74 5.72 10.19
C ALA A 33 10.69 4.70 9.55
N TYR A 34 10.71 3.49 10.12
CA TYR A 34 11.68 2.44 9.79
C TYR A 34 11.79 2.17 8.27
N GLY A 35 13.02 2.24 7.76
CA GLY A 35 13.37 1.89 6.38
C GLY A 35 12.89 2.87 5.32
N VAL A 36 12.15 3.93 5.68
CA VAL A 36 11.59 4.88 4.70
C VAL A 36 12.69 5.75 4.11
N LYS A 37 13.55 6.33 4.95
CA LYS A 37 14.65 7.17 4.49
C LYS A 37 15.66 6.37 3.68
N GLU A 38 16.10 5.23 4.21
CA GLU A 38 17.06 4.34 3.55
C GLU A 38 16.49 3.82 2.23
N GLY A 39 15.21 3.45 2.20
CA GLY A 39 14.53 3.02 0.98
C GLY A 39 14.47 4.12 -0.08
N ARG A 40 14.19 5.37 0.29
CA ARG A 40 14.20 6.51 -0.64
C ARG A 40 15.58 6.81 -1.17
N GLU A 41 16.61 6.79 -0.32
CA GLU A 41 17.99 7.00 -0.73
C GLU A 41 18.48 5.88 -1.66
N PHE A 42 18.10 4.63 -1.37
CA PHE A 42 18.36 3.47 -2.22
C PHE A 42 17.70 3.64 -3.59
N MET A 43 16.40 3.95 -3.64
CA MET A 43 15.67 4.16 -4.90
C MET A 43 16.25 5.32 -5.71
N LYS A 44 16.60 6.44 -5.06
CA LYS A 44 17.21 7.60 -5.73
C LYS A 44 18.56 7.27 -6.36
N SER A 45 19.35 6.40 -5.74
CA SER A 45 20.69 6.03 -6.20
C SER A 45 20.68 4.90 -7.24
N HIS A 46 19.76 3.95 -7.15
CA HIS A 46 19.75 2.75 -7.99
C HIS A 46 18.69 2.79 -9.10
N SER A 47 17.61 3.54 -8.90
CA SER A 47 16.51 3.70 -9.84
C SER A 47 16.17 5.20 -10.05
N PRO A 48 17.13 6.04 -10.49
CA PRO A 48 16.92 7.49 -10.59
C PRO A 48 15.80 7.92 -11.56
N GLY A 49 15.37 7.01 -12.45
CA GLY A 49 14.23 7.21 -13.35
C GLY A 49 12.86 6.83 -12.74
N GLU A 50 12.85 6.07 -11.65
CA GLU A 50 11.62 5.63 -10.98
C GLU A 50 11.27 6.61 -9.86
N ARG A 51 10.42 7.58 -10.20
CA ARG A 51 9.91 8.53 -9.21
C ARG A 51 8.71 7.95 -8.49
N MET A 52 8.69 8.10 -7.17
CA MET A 52 7.49 7.87 -6.37
C MET A 52 6.47 8.97 -6.66
N GLU A 53 5.58 8.74 -7.62
CA GLU A 53 4.60 9.74 -8.06
C GLU A 53 3.31 9.73 -7.23
N PHE A 54 3.06 8.65 -6.48
CA PHE A 54 1.79 8.42 -5.84
C PHE A 54 1.96 7.83 -4.44
N SER A 55 1.14 8.32 -3.52
CA SER A 55 0.97 7.77 -2.19
C SER A 55 -0.45 8.04 -1.71
N ILE A 56 -0.91 7.23 -0.75
CA ILE A 56 -2.22 7.41 -0.12
C ILE A 56 -2.01 7.71 1.37
N GLU A 57 -2.65 8.75 1.88
CA GLU A 57 -2.67 8.96 3.33
C GLU A 57 -3.33 7.76 4.01
N ARG A 58 -2.62 7.09 4.92
CA ARG A 58 -3.02 5.79 5.48
C ARG A 58 -4.44 5.80 6.06
N ALA A 59 -4.82 6.89 6.73
CA ALA A 59 -6.14 7.05 7.33
C ALA A 59 -7.27 7.25 6.30
N LYS A 60 -6.93 7.63 5.07
CA LYS A 60 -7.88 7.95 3.99
C LYS A 60 -8.00 6.86 2.93
N THR A 61 -7.32 5.73 3.06
CA THR A 61 -7.36 4.65 2.06
C THR A 61 -8.79 4.21 1.72
N GLY A 62 -9.66 4.07 2.73
CA GLY A 62 -11.06 3.73 2.51
C GLY A 62 -11.82 4.79 1.72
N ALA A 63 -11.68 6.06 2.10
CA ALA A 63 -12.30 7.18 1.41
C ALA A 63 -11.81 7.28 -0.05
N PHE A 64 -10.49 7.25 -0.25
CA PHE A 64 -9.84 7.27 -1.55
C PHE A 64 -10.40 6.20 -2.51
N LEU A 65 -10.61 4.98 -2.02
CA LEU A 65 -11.18 3.88 -2.81
C LEU A 65 -12.68 4.06 -3.05
N SER A 66 -13.45 4.47 -2.04
CA SER A 66 -14.89 4.66 -2.15
C SER A 66 -15.29 5.74 -3.17
N GLU A 67 -14.56 6.85 -3.22
CA GLU A 67 -14.72 7.91 -4.22
C GLU A 67 -14.51 7.41 -5.65
N ARG A 68 -13.83 6.27 -5.82
CA ARG A 68 -13.48 5.67 -7.11
C ARG A 68 -14.34 4.46 -7.46
N GLY A 69 -15.37 4.15 -6.67
CA GLY A 69 -16.26 3.03 -6.92
C GLY A 69 -15.73 1.69 -6.42
N TYR A 70 -14.93 1.72 -5.35
CA TYR A 70 -14.42 0.51 -4.71
C TYR A 70 -14.82 0.45 -3.23
N THR A 71 -15.09 -0.74 -2.74
CA THR A 71 -15.22 -1.02 -1.30
C THR A 71 -13.91 -1.60 -0.79
N LEU A 72 -13.27 -0.95 0.19
CA LEU A 72 -12.10 -1.51 0.86
C LEU A 72 -12.52 -2.68 1.75
N THR A 73 -12.04 -3.88 1.43
CA THR A 73 -12.41 -5.12 2.15
C THR A 73 -11.32 -5.61 3.11
N GLU A 74 -10.06 -5.25 2.86
CA GLU A 74 -8.94 -5.52 3.76
C GLU A 74 -7.88 -4.44 3.54
N HIS A 75 -7.31 -3.95 4.62
CA HIS A 75 -6.17 -3.04 4.62
C HIS A 75 -5.19 -3.56 5.64
N LEU A 76 -3.98 -3.89 5.20
CA LEU A 76 -2.92 -4.35 6.07
C LEU A 76 -1.86 -3.25 6.19
N THR A 77 -1.69 -2.73 7.40
CA THR A 77 -0.58 -1.84 7.76
C THR A 77 0.73 -2.62 7.88
N PRO A 78 1.91 -1.95 7.92
CA PRO A 78 3.18 -2.63 8.15
C PRO A 78 3.16 -3.62 9.31
N GLU A 79 2.54 -3.23 10.43
CA GLU A 79 2.45 -4.03 11.64
C GLU A 79 1.58 -5.29 11.44
N GLU A 80 0.49 -5.15 10.68
CA GLU A 80 -0.40 -6.28 10.33
C GLU A 80 0.27 -7.23 9.32
N ILE A 81 1.03 -6.69 8.36
CA ILE A 81 1.85 -7.46 7.42
C ILE A 81 2.92 -8.25 8.19
N GLU A 82 3.67 -7.60 9.07
CA GLU A 82 4.70 -8.24 9.88
C GLU A 82 4.13 -9.36 10.76
N LYS A 83 3.03 -9.08 11.46
CA LYS A 83 2.35 -10.08 12.30
C LYS A 83 1.84 -11.28 11.50
N ARG A 84 1.30 -11.04 10.30
CA ARG A 84 0.65 -12.11 9.52
C ARG A 84 1.65 -12.93 8.69
N PHE A 85 2.70 -12.29 8.18
CA PHE A 85 3.58 -12.89 7.17
C PHE A 85 5.05 -12.96 7.59
N LEU A 86 5.49 -12.14 8.55
CA LEU A 86 6.87 -12.09 9.05
C LEU A 86 6.97 -12.57 10.50
N THR A 87 6.18 -13.57 10.86
CA THR A 87 6.25 -14.27 12.15
C THR A 87 6.58 -15.74 11.92
N LEU A 88 7.66 -16.21 12.54
CA LEU A 88 8.13 -17.59 12.46
C LEU A 88 7.23 -18.54 13.28
N LYS A 89 7.42 -19.85 13.09
CA LYS A 89 6.62 -20.88 13.78
C LYS A 89 6.73 -20.81 15.32
N ASP A 90 7.84 -20.31 15.84
CA ASP A 90 8.07 -20.12 17.27
C ASP A 90 7.51 -18.79 17.82
N GLY A 91 6.84 -18.00 16.98
CA GLY A 91 6.27 -16.70 17.33
C GLY A 91 7.26 -15.54 17.27
N SER A 92 8.53 -15.77 16.94
CA SER A 92 9.51 -14.71 16.76
C SER A 92 9.34 -13.99 15.41
N SER A 93 9.82 -12.75 15.32
CA SER A 93 9.76 -11.98 14.07
C SER A 93 10.82 -12.49 13.08
N ALA A 94 10.41 -12.71 11.83
CA ALA A 94 11.28 -13.03 10.71
C ALA A 94 11.95 -11.78 10.09
N GLY A 95 11.50 -10.58 10.47
CA GLY A 95 11.97 -9.32 9.90
C GLY A 95 10.91 -8.22 9.95
N ARG A 96 11.25 -7.07 9.36
CA ARG A 96 10.41 -5.89 9.31
C ARG A 96 10.22 -5.41 7.89
N ILE A 97 9.04 -4.88 7.59
CA ILE A 97 8.75 -4.22 6.31
C ILE A 97 8.98 -2.70 6.45
N THR A 98 9.31 -2.02 5.36
CA THR A 98 9.39 -0.56 5.35
C THR A 98 8.07 0.05 5.82
N ALA A 99 8.15 0.96 6.79
CA ALA A 99 6.98 1.44 7.54
C ALA A 99 5.98 2.25 6.71
N SER A 100 6.29 2.59 5.46
CA SER A 100 5.34 3.21 4.53
C SER A 100 4.51 2.20 3.75
N ILE A 101 4.88 0.92 3.67
CA ILE A 101 4.22 -0.04 2.79
C ILE A 101 2.94 -0.58 3.44
N CYS A 102 1.84 -0.47 2.71
CA CYS A 102 0.54 -1.04 3.06
C CYS A 102 0.05 -1.95 1.93
N TYR A 103 -0.80 -2.93 2.26
CA TYR A 103 -1.55 -3.72 1.29
C TYR A 103 -3.04 -3.40 1.36
N ALA A 104 -3.69 -3.31 0.21
CA ALA A 104 -5.12 -3.11 0.11
C ALA A 104 -5.77 -4.21 -0.75
N ARG A 105 -6.92 -4.70 -0.28
CA ARG A 105 -7.85 -5.53 -1.05
C ARG A 105 -9.14 -4.76 -1.21
N ALA A 106 -9.45 -4.38 -2.44
CA ALA A 106 -10.62 -3.58 -2.77
C ALA A 106 -11.54 -4.35 -3.73
N MET A 107 -12.85 -4.18 -3.57
CA MET A 107 -13.88 -4.80 -4.39
C MET A 107 -14.58 -3.75 -5.24
N VAL A 108 -14.82 -4.03 -6.51
CA VAL A 108 -15.59 -3.17 -7.41
C VAL A 108 -17.04 -3.11 -6.90
N ALA A 109 -17.50 -1.89 -6.58
CA ALA A 109 -18.81 -1.62 -5.99
C ALA A 109 -19.95 -1.64 -7.01
#